data_AF-A0A257VVF8-F1
#
_entry.id   AF-A0A257VVF8-F1
#
_cell.length_a   1.000
_cell.length_b   1.000
_cell.length_c   1.000
_cell.angle_alpha   90.00
_cell.angle_beta   90.00
_cell.angle_gamma   90.00
#
_symmetry.space_group_name_H-M   'P 1'
#
loop_
_entity.id
_entity.type
_entity.pdbx_description
1 polymer ?
#
loop_
_entity_poly.entity_id
_entity_poly.type
_entity_poly.pdbx_seq_one_letter_code
_entity_poly.pdbx_strand_id
1 'polypeptide(L)'
;MSERSVGDTGAKSAPILALVEEAIGRHLLDAEQILMAELHSANPYVSDLLQHITRFRGKRLRPILLLLTAEACGGVREEHKVLAAVVEMIHLATLVHDDVLDEAETRRHVATVNSRWNNETSVLFGDYLFTHSFHLASSLETTHACRMIGRATNVVCEGELSQIKERGNLDLSEEAYFRIIDGKTAELTALCGNLGAHYAGAELPVVEALERYGRYLGLAFQIADDVLDLVGNERKTGKSLGSDIEKQKLTLPLIRLLKRANEA
;
A
#
# COMPACT_ATOMS: atom_id res chain seq x y z
N MET A 1 1.38 -40.01 6.32
CA MET A 1 1.30 -39.21 5.08
C MET A 1 1.88 -37.84 5.40
N SER A 2 2.85 -37.39 4.61
CA SER A 2 3.86 -36.41 5.03
C SER A 2 3.29 -35.01 5.22
N GLU A 3 3.47 -34.44 6.40
CA GLU A 3 3.38 -33.00 6.64
C GLU A 3 4.42 -32.28 5.77
N ARG A 4 3.97 -31.57 4.73
CA ARG A 4 4.82 -30.61 4.04
C ARG A 4 4.88 -29.36 4.90
N SER A 5 6.00 -29.16 5.59
CA SER A 5 6.29 -27.91 6.30
C SER A 5 6.19 -26.75 5.31
N VAL A 6 5.31 -25.80 5.59
CA VAL A 6 5.29 -24.49 4.93
C VAL A 6 6.68 -23.89 5.11
N GLY A 7 7.39 -23.74 3.99
CA GLY A 7 8.83 -23.56 3.95
C GLY A 7 9.34 -22.33 4.70
N ASP A 8 10.56 -22.49 5.19
CA ASP A 8 11.44 -21.43 5.67
C ASP A 8 11.65 -20.36 4.58
N THR A 9 10.82 -19.32 4.62
CA THR A 9 10.91 -18.16 3.72
C THR A 9 12.01 -17.18 4.13
N GLY A 10 12.49 -17.25 5.38
CA GLY A 10 13.49 -16.34 5.94
C GLY A 10 14.88 -16.53 5.32
N ALA A 11 15.27 -17.77 5.04
CA ALA A 11 16.56 -18.08 4.41
C ALA A 11 16.65 -17.62 2.94
N LYS A 12 15.52 -17.51 2.22
CA LYS A 12 15.48 -17.09 0.81
C LYS A 12 15.30 -15.59 0.59
N SER A 13 14.83 -14.84 1.59
CA SER A 13 14.60 -13.40 1.48
C SER A 13 15.86 -12.55 1.73
N ALA A 14 16.81 -13.04 2.54
CA ALA A 14 18.04 -12.31 2.85
C ALA A 14 18.88 -11.93 1.61
N PRO A 15 19.05 -12.80 0.60
CA PRO A 15 19.75 -12.44 -0.64
C PRO A 15 19.04 -11.35 -1.45
N ILE A 16 17.71 -11.37 -1.48
CA ILE A 16 16.92 -10.39 -2.26
C ILE A 16 16.99 -9.01 -1.60
N LEU A 17 16.87 -8.94 -0.28
CA LEU A 17 16.98 -7.67 0.46
C LEU A 17 18.35 -7.03 0.26
N ALA A 18 19.42 -7.84 0.28
CA ALA A 18 20.77 -7.34 0.01
C ALA A 18 20.90 -6.76 -1.41
N LEU A 19 20.30 -7.40 -2.42
CA LEU A 19 20.30 -6.88 -3.80
C LEU A 19 19.52 -5.56 -3.91
N VAL A 20 18.39 -5.44 -3.20
CA VAL A 20 17.62 -4.17 -3.17
C VAL A 20 18.43 -3.08 -2.48
N GLU A 21 19.07 -3.38 -1.35
CA GLU A 21 19.92 -2.44 -0.63
C GLU A 21 21.11 -1.98 -1.46
N GLU A 22 21.75 -2.91 -2.18
CA GLU A 22 22.84 -2.61 -3.12
C GLU A 22 22.38 -1.70 -4.27
N ALA A 23 21.21 -1.98 -4.86
CA ALA A 23 20.71 -1.23 -6.02
C ALA A 23 20.20 0.17 -5.66
N ILE A 24 19.44 0.31 -4.57
CA ILE A 24 18.70 1.56 -4.28
C ILE A 24 18.79 2.02 -2.82
N GLY A 25 19.59 1.35 -1.96
CA GLY A 25 19.57 1.61 -0.51
C GLY A 25 19.83 3.07 -0.15
N ARG A 26 20.78 3.72 -0.82
CA ARG A 26 21.04 5.15 -0.62
C ARG A 26 19.86 6.03 -1.04
N HIS A 27 19.24 5.72 -2.18
CA HIS A 27 18.08 6.48 -2.68
C HIS A 27 16.84 6.29 -1.82
N LEU A 28 16.66 5.09 -1.25
CA LEU A 28 15.59 4.81 -0.31
C LEU A 28 15.77 5.61 0.98
N LEU A 29 17.00 5.72 1.50
CA LEU A 29 17.31 6.57 2.65
C LEU A 29 17.04 8.05 2.36
N ASP A 30 17.43 8.55 1.17
CA ASP A 30 17.14 9.93 0.79
C ASP A 30 15.62 10.18 0.70
N ALA A 31 14.84 9.25 0.13
CA ALA A 31 13.38 9.35 0.09
C ALA A 31 12.75 9.30 1.50
N GLU A 32 13.28 8.48 2.41
CA GLU A 32 12.85 8.47 3.81
C GLU A 32 13.16 9.78 4.52
N GLN A 33 14.31 10.41 4.23
CA GLN A 33 14.64 11.72 4.78
C GLN A 33 13.67 12.80 4.29
N ILE A 34 13.31 12.79 3.01
CA ILE A 34 12.28 13.68 2.45
C ILE A 34 10.96 13.46 3.18
N LEU A 35 10.48 12.21 3.28
CA LEU A 35 9.23 11.91 3.98
C LEU A 35 9.25 12.42 5.43
N MET A 36 10.34 12.20 6.17
CA MET A 36 10.45 12.64 7.56
C MET A 36 10.52 14.17 7.70
N ALA A 37 11.13 14.86 6.74
CA ALA A 37 11.16 16.33 6.72
C ALA A 37 9.77 16.93 6.50
N GLU A 38 8.94 16.28 5.69
CA GLU A 38 7.56 16.67 5.40
C GLU A 38 6.61 16.32 6.55
N LEU A 39 6.88 15.25 7.31
CA LEU A 39 6.10 14.87 8.50
C LEU A 39 6.45 15.73 9.73
N HIS A 40 6.48 17.06 9.57
CA HIS A 40 6.69 18.03 10.64
C HIS A 40 5.64 19.16 10.61
N SER A 41 5.27 19.68 11.77
CA SER A 41 4.36 20.83 11.87
C SER A 41 4.71 21.70 13.07
N ALA A 42 4.62 23.02 12.89
CA ALA A 42 4.73 23.99 13.98
C ALA A 42 3.52 23.96 14.93
N ASN A 43 2.40 23.37 14.50
CA ASN A 43 1.25 23.16 15.38
C ASN A 43 1.52 21.95 16.29
N PRO A 44 1.56 22.11 17.63
CA PRO A 44 1.92 21.03 18.54
C PRO A 44 0.99 19.81 18.46
N TYR A 45 -0.31 20.04 18.22
CA TYR A 45 -1.29 18.95 18.11
C TYR A 45 -1.07 18.12 16.84
N VAL A 46 -0.86 18.79 15.70
CA VAL A 46 -0.54 18.11 14.43
C VAL A 46 0.82 17.41 14.52
N SER A 47 1.80 18.01 15.21
CA SER A 47 3.11 17.41 15.43
C SER A 47 3.03 16.08 16.20
N ASP A 48 2.17 15.97 17.22
CA ASP A 48 1.97 14.71 17.96
C ASP A 48 1.37 13.61 17.05
N LEU A 49 0.40 13.96 16.18
CA LEU A 49 -0.16 13.03 15.18
C LEU A 49 0.91 12.54 14.20
N LEU A 50 1.74 13.46 13.67
CA LEU A 50 2.83 13.15 12.74
C LEU A 50 3.91 12.28 13.38
N GLN A 51 4.31 12.59 14.61
CA GLN A 51 5.25 11.75 15.37
C GLN A 51 4.70 10.35 15.60
N HIS A 52 3.40 10.23 15.90
CA HIS A 52 2.76 8.93 16.10
C HIS A 52 2.72 8.09 14.82
N ILE A 53 2.36 8.66 13.67
CA ILE A 53 2.29 7.90 12.40
C ILE A 53 3.67 7.41 11.93
N THR A 54 4.76 8.11 12.26
CA THR A 54 6.12 7.65 11.92
C THR A 54 6.47 6.29 12.55
N ARG A 55 5.79 5.93 13.65
CA ARG A 55 5.97 4.64 14.33
C ARG A 55 5.38 3.48 13.55
N PHE A 56 4.54 3.73 12.54
CA PHE A 56 3.96 2.71 11.67
C PHE A 56 5.04 2.26 10.68
N ARG A 57 6.10 1.59 11.16
CA ARG A 57 7.20 1.10 10.32
C ARG A 57 6.68 0.03 9.35
N GLY A 58 6.84 0.26 8.06
CA GLY A 58 6.41 -0.66 7.01
C GLY A 58 7.57 -1.23 6.22
N LYS A 59 7.26 -2.15 5.31
CA LYS A 59 8.23 -2.73 4.38
C LYS A 59 8.64 -1.79 3.24
N ARG A 60 8.05 -0.60 3.14
CA ARG A 60 8.29 0.42 2.10
C ARG A 60 8.24 -0.11 0.66
N LEU A 61 7.35 -1.09 0.41
CA LEU A 61 7.31 -1.79 -0.88
C LEU A 61 7.01 -0.86 -2.07
N ARG A 62 6.16 0.15 -1.87
CA ARG A 62 5.78 1.12 -2.92
C ARG A 62 6.95 2.04 -3.30
N PRO A 63 7.62 2.73 -2.35
CA PRO A 63 8.88 3.42 -2.60
C PRO A 63 9.95 2.54 -3.27
N ILE A 64 10.14 1.33 -2.76
CA ILE A 64 11.14 0.38 -3.30
C ILE A 64 10.82 0.06 -4.77
N LEU A 65 9.57 -0.25 -5.10
CA LEU A 65 9.17 -0.54 -6.47
C LEU A 65 9.41 0.65 -7.40
N LEU A 66 9.05 1.87 -6.97
CA LEU A 66 9.26 3.09 -7.76
C LEU A 66 10.75 3.29 -8.06
N LEU A 67 11.60 3.21 -7.03
CA LEU A 67 13.04 3.43 -7.16
C LEU A 67 13.73 2.32 -7.98
N LEU A 68 13.36 1.05 -7.79
CA LEU A 68 13.88 -0.06 -8.61
C LEU A 68 13.47 0.07 -10.08
N THR A 69 12.25 0.53 -10.32
CA THR A 69 11.75 0.78 -11.69
C THR A 69 12.57 1.89 -12.35
N ALA A 70 12.83 2.98 -11.64
CA ALA A 70 13.67 4.07 -12.13
C ALA A 70 15.10 3.60 -12.42
N GLU A 71 15.70 2.85 -11.50
CA GLU A 71 17.03 2.28 -11.66
C GLU A 71 17.11 1.38 -12.90
N ALA A 72 16.12 0.52 -13.12
CA ALA A 72 16.04 -0.35 -14.29
C ALA A 72 15.85 0.40 -15.63
N CYS A 73 15.36 1.64 -15.60
CA CYS A 73 15.01 2.42 -16.79
C CYS A 73 16.02 3.51 -17.18
N GLY A 74 17.10 3.68 -16.41
CA GLY A 74 18.10 4.73 -16.68
C GLY A 74 18.63 5.46 -15.46
N GLY A 75 18.28 5.01 -14.26
CA GLY A 75 18.84 5.50 -13.00
C GLY A 75 17.87 6.37 -12.19
N VAL A 76 18.08 6.37 -10.88
CA VAL A 76 17.32 7.21 -9.94
C VAL A 76 17.73 8.69 -10.06
N ARG A 77 16.73 9.56 -9.96
CA ARG A 77 16.82 11.04 -10.01
C ARG A 77 16.12 11.66 -8.80
N GLU A 78 16.29 12.96 -8.57
CA GLU A 78 15.68 13.64 -7.41
C GLU A 78 14.15 13.55 -7.42
N GLU A 79 13.51 13.63 -8.59
CA GLU A 79 12.07 13.49 -8.73
C GLU A 79 11.57 12.14 -8.22
N HIS A 80 12.34 11.07 -8.43
CA HIS A 80 11.98 9.74 -7.95
C HIS A 80 12.00 9.64 -6.43
N LYS A 81 12.93 10.33 -5.76
CA LYS A 81 13.03 10.34 -4.30
C LYS A 81 11.86 11.12 -3.69
N VAL A 82 11.50 12.26 -4.30
CA VAL A 82 10.30 13.03 -3.95
C VAL A 82 9.05 12.18 -4.15
N LEU A 83 8.90 11.55 -5.32
CA LEU A 83 7.73 10.72 -5.63
C LEU A 83 7.63 9.48 -4.75
N ALA A 84 8.76 8.88 -4.36
CA ALA A 84 8.80 7.78 -3.39
C ALA A 84 8.26 8.23 -2.03
N ALA A 85 8.62 9.42 -1.55
CA ALA A 85 8.06 10.00 -0.34
C ALA A 85 6.55 10.29 -0.49
N VAL A 86 6.13 10.87 -1.61
CA VAL A 86 4.72 11.16 -1.93
C VAL A 86 3.86 9.89 -1.89
N VAL A 87 4.25 8.82 -2.58
CA VAL A 87 3.44 7.59 -2.63
C VAL A 87 3.37 6.89 -1.28
N GLU A 88 4.42 6.98 -0.45
CA GLU A 88 4.36 6.45 0.92
C GLU A 88 3.47 7.31 1.81
N MET A 89 3.48 8.63 1.66
CA MET A 89 2.58 9.53 2.39
C MET A 89 1.10 9.26 2.05
N ILE A 90 0.79 9.06 0.76
CA ILE A 90 -0.54 8.61 0.30
C ILE A 90 -0.89 7.27 0.94
N HIS A 91 0.06 6.32 0.94
CA HIS A 91 -0.18 5.04 1.59
C HIS A 91 -0.48 5.21 3.09
N LEU A 92 0.27 6.04 3.82
CA LEU A 92 -0.02 6.35 5.22
C LEU A 92 -1.42 6.94 5.41
N ALA A 93 -1.83 7.87 4.53
CA ALA A 93 -3.18 8.44 4.54
C ALA A 93 -4.26 7.35 4.41
N THR A 94 -4.10 6.45 3.41
CA THR A 94 -5.04 5.32 3.23
C THR A 94 -5.09 4.41 4.45
N LEU A 95 -3.97 4.17 5.13
CA LEU A 95 -3.95 3.35 6.34
C LEU A 95 -4.71 4.00 7.50
N VAL A 96 -4.58 5.31 7.67
CA VAL A 96 -5.29 6.06 8.72
C VAL A 96 -6.80 6.03 8.48
N HIS A 97 -7.24 6.18 7.24
CA HIS A 97 -8.66 6.06 6.87
C HIS A 97 -9.16 4.62 7.02
N ASP A 98 -8.39 3.62 6.55
CA ASP A 98 -8.72 2.21 6.70
C ASP A 98 -8.90 1.83 8.18
N ASP A 99 -8.04 2.32 9.08
CA ASP A 99 -8.13 2.03 10.51
C ASP A 99 -9.47 2.49 11.13
N VAL A 100 -10.05 3.58 10.61
CA VAL A 100 -11.40 4.04 10.99
C VAL A 100 -12.47 3.11 10.41
N LEU A 101 -12.39 2.81 9.12
CA LEU A 101 -13.38 1.98 8.40
C LEU A 101 -13.44 0.54 8.94
N ASP A 102 -12.33 0.07 9.48
CA ASP A 102 -12.14 -1.26 10.03
C ASP A 102 -12.24 -1.33 11.55
N GLU A 103 -12.51 -0.19 12.22
CA GLU A 103 -12.56 -0.08 13.69
C GLU A 103 -11.31 -0.69 14.37
N ALA A 104 -10.14 -0.53 13.74
CA ALA A 104 -8.91 -1.13 14.23
C ALA A 104 -8.40 -0.40 15.48
N GLU A 105 -8.08 -1.15 16.54
CA GLU A 105 -7.45 -0.59 17.75
C GLU A 105 -5.93 -0.47 17.63
N THR A 106 -5.31 -1.41 16.90
CA THR A 106 -3.85 -1.45 16.73
C THR A 106 -3.43 -1.74 15.29
N ARG A 107 -2.31 -1.15 14.89
CA ARG A 107 -1.63 -1.41 13.62
C ARG A 107 -0.14 -1.60 13.88
N ARG A 108 0.40 -2.75 13.49
CA ARG A 108 1.82 -3.11 13.69
C ARG A 108 2.28 -2.92 15.15
N HIS A 109 1.45 -3.35 16.10
CA HIS A 109 1.66 -3.22 17.55
C HIS A 109 1.68 -1.78 18.10
N VAL A 110 1.23 -0.80 17.32
CA VAL A 110 1.04 0.60 17.74
C VAL A 110 -0.45 0.90 17.74
N ALA A 111 -0.94 1.66 18.73
CA ALA A 111 -2.34 2.12 18.74
C ALA A 111 -2.63 2.90 17.44
N THR A 112 -3.81 2.68 16.84
CA THR A 112 -4.24 3.45 15.68
C THR A 112 -4.55 4.90 16.06
N VAL A 113 -4.63 5.80 15.07
CA VAL A 113 -4.98 7.21 15.34
C VAL A 113 -6.40 7.31 15.92
N ASN A 114 -7.33 6.48 15.46
CA ASN A 114 -8.71 6.49 15.92
C ASN A 114 -8.85 5.95 17.35
N SER A 115 -8.09 4.90 17.70
CA SER A 115 -8.06 4.38 19.06
C SER A 115 -7.42 5.36 20.05
N ARG A 116 -6.36 6.07 19.64
CA ARG A 116 -5.64 6.99 20.54
C ARG A 116 -6.30 8.37 20.66
N TRP A 117 -6.96 8.86 19.62
CA TRP A 117 -7.66 10.15 19.63
C TRP A 117 -9.17 10.00 19.43
N ASN A 118 -9.59 9.80 18.18
CA ASN A 118 -10.98 9.50 17.76
C ASN A 118 -11.05 9.39 16.22
N ASN A 119 -12.24 9.02 15.72
CA ASN A 119 -12.50 8.88 14.29
C ASN A 119 -12.37 10.22 13.55
N GLU A 120 -12.89 11.31 14.10
CA GLU A 120 -12.88 12.64 13.48
C GLU A 120 -11.45 13.13 13.24
N THR A 121 -10.58 12.94 14.23
CA THR A 121 -9.15 13.26 14.13
C THR A 121 -8.48 12.43 13.04
N SER A 122 -8.81 11.14 12.96
CA SER A 122 -8.21 10.23 11.99
C SER A 122 -8.62 10.59 10.56
N VAL A 123 -9.90 10.89 10.32
CA VAL A 123 -10.39 11.33 9.00
C VAL A 123 -9.65 12.59 8.56
N LEU A 124 -9.65 13.64 9.39
CA LEU A 124 -8.99 14.90 9.08
C LEU A 124 -7.47 14.75 8.94
N PHE A 125 -6.85 13.85 9.71
CA PHE A 125 -5.42 13.60 9.61
C PHE A 125 -5.05 12.84 8.34
N GLY A 126 -5.88 11.88 7.90
CA GLY A 126 -5.71 11.25 6.59
C GLY A 126 -5.88 12.27 5.46
N ASP A 127 -6.87 13.17 5.54
CA ASP A 127 -7.06 14.26 4.57
C ASP A 127 -5.86 15.21 4.55
N TYR A 128 -5.29 15.51 5.71
CA TYR A 128 -4.06 16.29 5.85
C TYR A 128 -2.89 15.61 5.13
N LEU A 129 -2.66 14.31 5.35
CA LEU A 129 -1.60 13.56 4.67
C LEU A 129 -1.83 13.50 3.14
N PHE A 130 -3.07 13.32 2.69
CA PHE A 130 -3.42 13.37 1.27
C PHE A 130 -3.09 14.74 0.66
N THR A 131 -3.63 15.81 1.22
CA THR A 131 -3.38 17.18 0.71
C THR A 131 -1.90 17.55 0.75
N HIS A 132 -1.18 17.13 1.79
CA HIS A 132 0.25 17.35 1.90
C HIS A 132 1.05 16.56 0.87
N SER A 133 0.63 15.33 0.52
CA SER A 133 1.27 14.56 -0.55
C SER A 133 1.14 15.26 -1.92
N PHE A 134 0.00 15.88 -2.21
CA PHE A 134 -0.19 16.70 -3.42
C PHE A 134 0.63 17.98 -3.38
N HIS A 135 0.76 18.61 -2.20
CA HIS A 135 1.64 19.76 -2.03
C HIS A 135 3.09 19.40 -2.37
N LEU A 136 3.60 18.31 -1.81
CA LEU A 136 4.95 17.81 -2.12
C LEU A 136 5.10 17.44 -3.60
N ALA A 137 4.13 16.74 -4.19
CA ALA A 137 4.15 16.41 -5.62
C ALA A 137 4.16 17.67 -6.52
N SER A 138 3.51 18.75 -6.08
CA SER A 138 3.46 20.01 -6.82
C SER A 138 4.77 20.80 -6.83
N SER A 139 5.76 20.39 -6.03
CA SER A 139 7.12 20.94 -6.07
C SER A 139 7.90 20.53 -7.33
N LEU A 140 7.43 19.49 -8.03
CA LEU A 140 8.02 19.06 -9.30
C LEU A 140 7.63 20.02 -10.43
N GLU A 141 8.52 20.19 -11.41
CA GLU A 141 8.35 21.17 -12.48
C GLU A 141 7.10 20.96 -13.35
N THR A 142 6.63 19.71 -13.45
CA THR A 142 5.47 19.37 -14.28
C THR A 142 4.29 18.87 -13.46
N THR A 143 3.09 19.14 -13.97
CA THR A 143 1.83 18.65 -13.40
C THR A 143 1.56 17.16 -13.71
N HIS A 144 2.50 16.45 -14.35
CA HIS A 144 2.30 15.05 -14.74
C HIS A 144 2.10 14.16 -13.51
N ALA A 145 3.00 14.21 -12.53
CA ALA A 145 2.88 13.44 -11.29
C ALA A 145 1.52 13.69 -10.60
N CYS A 146 1.14 14.95 -10.40
CA CYS A 146 -0.14 15.30 -9.77
C CYS A 146 -1.34 14.72 -10.52
N ARG A 147 -1.35 14.73 -11.87
CA ARG A 147 -2.42 14.11 -12.66
C ARG A 147 -2.47 12.60 -12.49
N MET A 148 -1.32 11.94 -12.51
CA MET A 148 -1.25 10.48 -12.36
C MET A 148 -1.68 10.04 -10.96
N ILE A 149 -1.18 10.74 -9.94
CA ILE A 149 -1.56 10.54 -8.54
C ILE A 149 -3.05 10.77 -8.36
N GLY A 150 -3.60 11.90 -8.82
CA GLY A 150 -5.02 12.22 -8.68
C GLY A 150 -5.94 11.17 -9.30
N ARG A 151 -5.59 10.65 -10.48
CA ARG A 151 -6.34 9.56 -11.10
C ARG A 151 -6.24 8.28 -10.27
N ALA A 152 -5.04 7.89 -9.86
CA ALA A 152 -4.83 6.67 -9.08
C ALA A 152 -5.55 6.72 -7.73
N THR A 153 -5.52 7.87 -7.04
CA THR A 153 -6.20 8.03 -5.75
C THR A 153 -7.72 7.99 -5.90
N ASN A 154 -8.28 8.52 -6.99
CA ASN A 154 -9.71 8.36 -7.27
C ASN A 154 -10.09 6.89 -7.43
N VAL A 155 -9.30 6.13 -8.19
CA VAL A 155 -9.53 4.69 -8.39
C VAL A 155 -9.38 3.90 -7.08
N VAL A 156 -8.41 4.26 -6.22
CA VAL A 156 -8.28 3.68 -4.88
C VAL A 156 -9.53 3.93 -4.03
N CYS A 157 -10.03 5.18 -4.01
CA CYS A 157 -11.25 5.51 -3.29
C CYS A 157 -12.48 4.76 -3.84
N GLU A 158 -12.62 4.65 -5.17
CA GLU A 158 -13.69 3.87 -5.80
C GLU A 158 -13.61 2.38 -5.46
N GLY A 159 -12.39 1.83 -5.37
CA GLY A 159 -12.13 0.47 -4.90
C GLY A 159 -12.57 0.25 -3.45
N GLU A 160 -12.24 1.18 -2.56
CA GLU A 160 -12.65 1.12 -1.14
C GLU A 160 -14.17 1.23 -0.99
N LEU A 161 -14.81 2.15 -1.70
CA LEU A 161 -16.27 2.30 -1.72
C LEU A 161 -16.97 1.03 -2.23
N SER A 162 -16.41 0.41 -3.27
CA SER A 162 -16.91 -0.86 -3.79
C SER A 162 -16.79 -1.97 -2.74
N GLN A 163 -15.66 -2.07 -2.04
CA GLN A 163 -15.49 -3.04 -0.95
C GLN A 163 -16.50 -2.82 0.19
N ILE A 164 -16.75 -1.56 0.58
CA ILE A 164 -17.73 -1.22 1.62
C ILE A 164 -19.13 -1.66 1.20
N LYS A 165 -19.52 -1.40 -0.04
CA LYS A 165 -20.83 -1.79 -0.59
C LYS A 165 -21.04 -3.32 -0.55
N GLU A 166 -20.00 -4.09 -0.76
CA GLU A 166 -20.06 -5.56 -0.83
C GLU A 166 -19.90 -6.24 0.55
N ARG A 167 -19.82 -5.47 1.65
CA ARG A 167 -19.77 -6.05 3.01
C ARG A 167 -21.01 -6.91 3.28
N GLY A 168 -20.77 -8.12 3.74
CA GLY A 168 -21.83 -9.11 4.02
C GLY A 168 -22.45 -9.77 2.78
N ASN A 169 -22.01 -9.41 1.56
CA ASN A 169 -22.49 -10.05 0.34
C ASN A 169 -21.79 -11.39 0.12
N LEU A 170 -22.48 -12.49 0.43
CA LEU A 170 -21.98 -13.86 0.21
C LEU A 170 -22.00 -14.30 -1.26
N ASP A 171 -22.68 -13.55 -2.13
CA ASP A 171 -22.79 -13.83 -3.56
C ASP A 171 -21.75 -13.05 -4.39
N LEU A 172 -20.73 -12.45 -3.75
CA LEU A 172 -19.69 -11.71 -4.43
C LEU A 172 -18.90 -12.63 -5.40
N SER A 173 -18.99 -12.32 -6.71
CA SER A 173 -18.26 -13.03 -7.76
C SER A 173 -16.73 -12.84 -7.66
N GLU A 174 -15.95 -13.81 -8.16
CA GLU A 174 -14.49 -13.68 -8.28
C GLU A 174 -14.12 -12.45 -9.13
N GLU A 175 -14.85 -12.15 -10.20
CA GLU A 175 -14.61 -10.98 -11.05
C GLU A 175 -14.80 -9.66 -10.29
N ALA A 176 -15.82 -9.57 -9.43
CA ALA A 176 -16.04 -8.40 -8.59
C ALA A 176 -14.93 -8.25 -7.53
N TYR A 177 -14.52 -9.35 -6.90
CA TYR A 177 -13.36 -9.36 -6.01
C TYR A 177 -12.09 -8.83 -6.68
N PHE A 178 -11.77 -9.32 -7.88
CA PHE A 178 -10.59 -8.85 -8.62
C PHE A 178 -10.67 -7.36 -8.95
N ARG A 179 -11.85 -6.83 -9.31
CA ARG A 179 -12.03 -5.38 -9.50
C ARG A 179 -11.79 -4.57 -8.23
N ILE A 180 -12.24 -5.06 -7.08
CA ILE A 180 -12.05 -4.40 -5.78
C ILE A 180 -10.56 -4.31 -5.44
N ILE A 181 -9.84 -5.44 -5.48
CA ILE A 181 -8.41 -5.46 -5.11
C ILE A 181 -7.53 -4.75 -6.15
N ASP A 182 -7.96 -4.71 -7.42
CA ASP A 182 -7.29 -3.93 -8.46
C ASP A 182 -7.34 -2.43 -8.13
N GLY A 183 -8.53 -1.91 -7.83
CA GLY A 183 -8.69 -0.50 -7.46
C GLY A 183 -8.02 -0.15 -6.14
N LYS A 184 -8.30 -0.91 -5.08
CA LYS A 184 -7.83 -0.61 -3.72
C LYS A 184 -6.32 -0.72 -3.55
N THR A 185 -5.71 -1.80 -4.08
CA THR A 185 -4.33 -2.16 -3.76
C THR A 185 -3.41 -2.10 -4.98
N ALA A 186 -3.86 -2.62 -6.12
CA ALA A 186 -3.02 -2.73 -7.30
C ALA A 186 -2.76 -1.39 -7.98
N GLU A 187 -3.75 -0.48 -8.01
CA GLU A 187 -3.65 0.83 -8.67
C GLU A 187 -2.46 1.65 -8.17
N LEU A 188 -2.32 1.81 -6.85
CA LEU A 188 -1.22 2.59 -6.28
C LEU A 188 0.14 1.91 -6.53
N THR A 189 0.16 0.59 -6.69
CA THR A 189 1.38 -0.17 -7.03
C THR A 189 1.72 -0.03 -8.51
N ALA A 190 0.72 -0.02 -9.38
CA ALA A 190 0.85 0.28 -10.81
C ALA A 190 1.40 1.69 -11.03
N LEU A 191 0.89 2.66 -10.28
CA LEU A 191 1.38 4.04 -10.29
C LEU A 191 2.88 4.12 -9.99
N CYS A 192 3.39 3.35 -9.02
CA CYS A 192 4.83 3.32 -8.71
C CYS A 192 5.68 2.88 -9.90
N GLY A 193 5.26 1.82 -10.62
CA GLY A 193 5.92 1.36 -11.84
C GLY A 193 5.82 2.36 -12.99
N ASN A 194 4.69 3.05 -13.12
CA ASN A 194 4.53 4.11 -14.12
C ASN A 194 5.46 5.30 -13.83
N LEU A 195 5.37 5.88 -12.63
CA LEU A 195 6.12 7.07 -12.25
C LEU A 195 7.63 6.82 -12.29
N GLY A 196 8.09 5.65 -11.80
CA GLY A 196 9.50 5.28 -11.85
C GLY A 196 10.04 5.20 -13.28
N ALA A 197 9.30 4.62 -14.21
CA ALA A 197 9.72 4.52 -15.61
C ALA A 197 9.64 5.87 -16.34
N HIS A 198 8.54 6.60 -16.14
CA HIS A 198 8.30 7.89 -16.78
C HIS A 198 9.35 8.92 -16.38
N TYR A 199 9.58 9.08 -15.08
CA TYR A 199 10.56 10.02 -14.57
C TYR A 199 12.00 9.54 -14.74
N ALA A 200 12.26 8.35 -15.26
CA ALA A 200 13.58 7.92 -15.75
C ALA A 200 13.79 8.29 -17.23
N GLY A 201 12.73 8.66 -17.96
CA GLY A 201 12.78 8.98 -19.38
C GLY A 201 12.61 7.76 -20.29
N ALA A 202 12.00 6.68 -19.78
CA ALA A 202 11.71 5.50 -20.57
C ALA A 202 10.67 5.79 -21.67
N GLU A 203 10.73 5.04 -22.77
CA GLU A 203 9.72 5.12 -23.83
C GLU A 203 8.35 4.62 -23.33
N LEU A 204 7.27 5.14 -23.93
CA LEU A 204 5.90 4.83 -23.52
C LEU A 204 5.60 3.32 -23.41
N PRO A 205 6.03 2.45 -24.34
CA PRO A 205 5.79 1.00 -24.20
C PRO A 205 6.43 0.38 -22.95
N VAL A 206 7.58 0.91 -22.51
CA VAL A 206 8.28 0.48 -21.29
C VAL A 206 7.55 0.97 -20.05
N VAL A 207 7.09 2.23 -20.06
CA VAL A 207 6.27 2.80 -18.98
C VAL A 207 5.00 1.99 -18.77
N GLU A 208 4.27 1.67 -19.85
CA GLU A 208 3.05 0.84 -19.79
C GLU A 208 3.32 -0.59 -19.31
N ALA A 209 4.47 -1.17 -19.71
CA ALA A 209 4.85 -2.50 -19.25
C ALA A 209 5.14 -2.53 -17.75
N LEU A 210 5.80 -1.51 -17.21
CA LEU A 210 6.14 -1.42 -15.80
C LEU A 210 4.94 -1.03 -14.94
N GLU A 211 4.01 -0.24 -15.48
CA GLU A 211 2.70 -0.03 -14.86
C GLU A 211 1.93 -1.34 -14.72
N ARG A 212 1.83 -2.15 -15.80
CA ARG A 212 1.19 -3.47 -15.75
C ARG A 212 1.89 -4.42 -14.78
N TYR A 213 3.23 -4.40 -14.73
CA TYR A 213 3.99 -5.17 -13.76
C TYR A 213 3.61 -4.77 -12.32
N GLY A 214 3.59 -3.48 -12.02
CA GLY A 214 3.17 -2.97 -10.72
C GLY A 214 1.74 -3.38 -10.37
N ARG A 215 0.81 -3.34 -11.33
CA ARG A 215 -0.57 -3.80 -11.14
C ARG A 215 -0.63 -5.28 -10.75
N TYR A 216 0.01 -6.16 -11.53
CA TYR A 216 0.01 -7.60 -11.22
C TYR A 216 0.71 -7.93 -9.91
N LEU A 217 1.78 -7.22 -9.57
CA LEU A 217 2.45 -7.37 -8.27
C LEU A 217 1.52 -6.98 -7.12
N GLY A 218 0.78 -5.88 -7.25
CA GLY A 218 -0.19 -5.44 -6.26
C GLY A 218 -1.36 -6.42 -6.08
N LEU A 219 -1.88 -6.96 -7.19
CA LEU A 219 -2.90 -8.03 -7.15
C LEU A 219 -2.39 -9.27 -6.44
N ALA A 220 -1.20 -9.75 -6.81
CA ALA A 220 -0.59 -10.92 -6.19
C ALA A 220 -0.32 -10.70 -4.68
N PHE A 221 0.11 -9.49 -4.31
CA PHE A 221 0.33 -9.11 -2.92
C PHE A 221 -0.97 -9.15 -2.11
N GLN A 222 -2.06 -8.59 -2.63
CA GLN A 222 -3.34 -8.60 -1.92
C GLN A 222 -3.90 -10.01 -1.76
N ILE A 223 -3.86 -10.84 -2.80
CA ILE A 223 -4.30 -12.24 -2.71
C ILE A 223 -3.48 -13.00 -1.66
N ALA A 224 -2.17 -12.74 -1.58
CA ALA A 224 -1.33 -13.33 -0.55
C ALA A 224 -1.68 -12.84 0.86
N ASP A 225 -2.01 -11.55 1.04
CA ASP A 225 -2.45 -11.00 2.33
C ASP A 225 -3.78 -11.63 2.78
N ASP A 226 -4.76 -11.74 1.88
CA ASP A 226 -6.07 -12.37 2.15
C ASP A 226 -5.93 -13.85 2.53
N VAL A 227 -5.01 -14.58 1.89
CA VAL A 227 -4.70 -15.98 2.27
C VAL A 227 -4.05 -16.02 3.65
N LEU A 228 -3.10 -15.12 3.92
CA LEU A 228 -2.41 -15.06 5.20
C LEU A 228 -3.33 -14.65 6.36
N ASP A 229 -4.38 -13.85 6.12
CA ASP A 229 -5.41 -13.53 7.13
C ASP A 229 -6.12 -14.80 7.62
N LEU A 230 -6.30 -15.81 6.77
CA LEU A 230 -7.02 -17.05 7.12
C LEU A 230 -6.12 -18.18 7.62
N VAL A 231 -4.98 -18.42 6.95
CA VAL A 231 -4.11 -19.59 7.21
C VAL A 231 -2.73 -19.21 7.74
N GLY A 232 -2.53 -17.93 8.06
CA GLY A 232 -1.28 -17.42 8.62
C GLY A 232 -1.01 -17.92 10.04
N ASN A 233 0.05 -17.39 10.62
CA ASN A 233 0.40 -17.62 12.02
C ASN A 233 0.47 -16.27 12.71
N GLU A 234 -0.42 -16.02 13.68
CA GLU A 234 -0.53 -14.75 14.43
C GLU A 234 0.82 -14.23 14.96
N ARG A 235 1.68 -15.14 15.44
CA ARG A 235 3.01 -14.76 15.95
C ARG A 235 3.97 -14.26 14.87
N LYS A 236 3.77 -14.66 13.61
CA LYS A 236 4.58 -14.24 12.46
C LYS A 236 3.94 -13.09 11.67
N THR A 237 2.62 -12.98 11.67
CA THR A 237 1.87 -11.94 10.91
C THR A 237 1.71 -10.65 11.71
N GLY A 238 1.74 -10.71 13.05
CA GLY A 238 1.60 -9.53 13.90
C GLY A 238 0.20 -8.88 13.86
N LYS A 239 -0.81 -9.64 13.41
CA LYS A 239 -2.24 -9.28 13.34
C LYS A 239 -3.08 -10.48 13.82
N SER A 240 -4.30 -10.22 14.29
CA SER A 240 -5.31 -11.26 14.49
C SER A 240 -5.67 -11.91 13.15
N LEU A 241 -5.83 -13.23 13.12
CA LEU A 241 -6.32 -13.95 11.95
C LEU A 241 -7.85 -13.85 11.85
N GLY A 242 -8.39 -13.97 10.65
CA GLY A 242 -9.84 -13.94 10.39
C GLY A 242 -10.46 -12.56 10.52
N SER A 243 -9.65 -11.50 10.52
CA SER A 243 -10.14 -10.13 10.66
C SER A 243 -11.04 -9.71 9.50
N ASP A 244 -10.81 -10.27 8.30
CA ASP A 244 -11.68 -10.03 7.15
C ASP A 244 -13.06 -10.67 7.33
N ILE A 245 -13.13 -11.85 7.95
CA ILE A 245 -14.41 -12.52 8.27
C ILE A 245 -15.21 -11.71 9.29
N GLU A 246 -14.57 -11.26 10.36
CA GLU A 246 -15.21 -10.44 11.41
C GLU A 246 -15.80 -9.15 10.82
N LYS A 247 -15.11 -8.56 9.85
CA LYS A 247 -15.53 -7.35 9.13
C LYS A 247 -16.45 -7.63 7.94
N GLN A 248 -16.90 -8.87 7.75
CA GLN A 248 -17.78 -9.30 6.68
C GLN A 248 -17.23 -9.00 5.27
N LYS A 249 -15.91 -9.04 5.11
CA LYS A 249 -15.23 -8.91 3.82
C LYS A 249 -15.06 -10.29 3.20
N LEU A 250 -15.73 -10.55 2.07
CA LEU A 250 -15.60 -11.81 1.38
C LEU A 250 -14.36 -11.80 0.46
N THR A 251 -13.29 -12.48 0.90
CA THR A 251 -12.03 -12.58 0.15
C THR A 251 -11.96 -13.85 -0.70
N LEU A 252 -11.02 -13.90 -1.65
CA LEU A 252 -10.92 -14.97 -2.65
C LEU A 252 -10.97 -16.40 -2.08
N PRO A 253 -10.27 -16.74 -0.97
CA PRO A 253 -10.35 -18.08 -0.41
C PRO A 253 -11.78 -18.48 0.01
N LEU A 254 -12.54 -17.54 0.57
CA LEU A 254 -13.92 -17.78 1.00
C LEU A 254 -14.90 -17.82 -0.18
N ILE A 255 -14.73 -16.95 -1.17
CA ILE A 255 -15.50 -17.00 -2.43
C ILE A 255 -15.39 -18.39 -3.05
N ARG A 256 -14.16 -18.91 -3.15
CA ARG A 256 -13.91 -20.25 -3.73
C ARG A 256 -14.40 -21.38 -2.84
N LEU A 257 -14.33 -21.22 -1.53
CA LEU A 257 -14.87 -22.21 -0.58
C LEU A 257 -16.40 -22.34 -0.74
N LEU A 258 -17.12 -21.21 -0.73
CA LEU A 258 -18.58 -21.19 -0.87
C LEU A 258 -19.03 -21.78 -2.21
N LYS A 259 -18.34 -21.41 -3.30
CA LYS A 259 -18.61 -21.97 -4.63
C LYS A 259 -18.51 -23.50 -4.64
N ARG A 260 -17.45 -24.06 -4.04
CA ARG A 260 -17.26 -25.51 -3.94
C ARG A 260 -18.27 -26.19 -3.01
N ALA A 261 -18.66 -25.53 -1.92
CA ALA A 261 -19.64 -26.06 -0.98
C ALA A 261 -21.04 -26.15 -1.60
N ASN A 262 -21.42 -25.20 -2.45
CA ASN A 262 -22.70 -25.21 -3.17
C ASN A 262 -22.76 -26.22 -4.32
N GLU A 263 -21.61 -26.71 -4.79
CA GLU A 263 -21.49 -27.74 -5.83
C GLU A 263 -21.54 -29.18 -5.25
N ALA A 264 -21.43 -29.34 -3.93
CA ALA A 264 -21.37 -30.64 -3.21
C ALA A 264 -22.72 -31.05 -2.61
#